data_AF-A0A2V5Y8B8-F1
#
_entry.id   AF-A0A2V5Y8B8-F1
#
_cell.length_a   1.000
_cell.length_b   1.000
_cell.length_c   1.000
_cell.angle_alpha   90.00
_cell.angle_beta   90.00
_cell.angle_gamma   90.00
#
_symmetry.space_group_name_H-M   'P 1'
#
loop_
_entity.id
_entity.type
_entity.pdbx_description
1 polymer ?
#
loop_
_entity_poly.entity_id
_entity_poly.type
_entity_poly.pdbx_seq_one_letter_code
_entity_poly.pdbx_strand_id
1 'polypeptide(L)'
;MTLTPIQTLHEPYAHLYVGDYVADTLDLAAHEHRALRLLLLDTWVRGPVGNVRLSAVAGLTKEEWQAVKPSVLPLLRNMQPRIAESLKHIRTFDAMRLPSEDWHIVRSIVLERDGHACTYCGSDKRLEGDH
;
A
#
# COMPACT_ATOMS: atom_id res chain seq x y z
N MET A 1 3.51 -27.75 16.93
CA MET A 1 4.16 -26.51 16.46
C MET A 1 3.08 -25.45 16.38
N THR A 2 3.11 -24.45 17.26
CA THR A 2 2.21 -23.30 17.23
C THR A 2 2.66 -22.38 16.10
N LEU A 3 1.87 -22.31 15.03
CA LEU A 3 2.10 -21.40 13.91
C LEU A 3 2.11 -19.97 14.46
N THR A 4 3.21 -19.27 14.25
CA THR A 4 3.34 -17.84 14.54
C THR A 4 2.30 -17.10 13.70
N PRO A 5 1.58 -16.10 14.24
CA PRO A 5 0.63 -15.36 13.42
C PRO A 5 1.40 -14.64 12.31
N ILE A 6 1.14 -15.03 11.07
CA ILE A 6 1.55 -14.37 9.79
C ILE A 6 1.11 -12.88 9.74
N GLN A 7 0.43 -12.39 10.77
CA GLN A 7 -0.30 -11.12 10.85
C GLN A 7 0.56 -9.84 10.95
N THR A 8 1.86 -9.86 10.67
CA THR A 8 2.68 -8.64 10.68
C THR A 8 3.60 -8.48 9.46
N LEU A 9 3.16 -8.96 8.30
CA LEU A 9 3.71 -8.46 7.05
C LEU A 9 3.24 -7.02 6.86
N HIS A 10 4.13 -6.08 7.14
CA HIS A 10 4.03 -4.75 6.58
C HIS A 10 4.18 -4.89 5.07
N GLU A 11 3.06 -4.89 4.37
CA GLU A 11 3.01 -5.03 2.92
C GLU A 11 3.89 -3.94 2.26
N PRO A 12 5.08 -4.30 1.73
CA PRO A 12 6.09 -3.32 1.32
C PRO A 12 5.73 -2.65 -0.01
N TYR A 13 4.61 -3.06 -0.62
CA TYR A 13 4.15 -2.65 -1.91
C TYR A 13 2.81 -1.96 -1.79
N ALA A 14 2.76 -0.68 -2.16
CA ALA A 14 1.51 0.04 -2.37
C ALA A 14 1.18 0.04 -3.86
N HIS A 15 0.01 -0.50 -4.23
CA HIS A 15 -0.46 -0.46 -5.62
C HIS A 15 -0.90 0.98 -5.94
N LEU A 16 0.04 1.78 -6.47
CA LEU A 16 -0.22 3.13 -6.92
C LEU A 16 -0.23 3.16 -8.45
N TYR A 17 -1.41 3.03 -9.04
CA TYR A 17 -1.57 3.26 -10.46
C TYR A 17 -1.49 4.77 -10.74
N VAL A 18 -0.44 5.19 -11.46
CA VAL A 18 -0.15 6.62 -11.70
C VAL A 18 -1.27 7.31 -12.47
N GLY A 19 -1.91 6.62 -13.42
CA GLY A 19 -3.03 7.17 -14.20
C GLY A 19 -4.21 7.55 -13.31
N ASP A 20 -4.63 6.66 -12.42
CA ASP A 20 -5.73 6.89 -11.47
C ASP A 20 -5.36 7.99 -10.47
N TYR A 21 -4.13 7.99 -9.97
CA TYR A 21 -3.67 9.04 -9.07
C TYR A 21 -3.73 10.41 -9.75
N VAL A 22 -3.19 10.54 -10.96
CA VAL A 22 -3.14 11.83 -11.65
C VAL A 22 -4.52 12.29 -12.06
N ALA A 23 -5.41 11.39 -12.53
CA ALA A 23 -6.76 11.75 -12.96
C ALA A 23 -7.55 12.53 -11.91
N ASP A 24 -7.42 12.15 -10.63
CA ASP A 24 -8.11 12.80 -9.51
C ASP A 24 -7.30 13.95 -8.86
N THR A 25 -6.08 14.24 -9.33
CA THR A 25 -5.16 15.16 -8.65
C THR A 25 -4.54 16.24 -9.55
N LEU A 26 -4.99 16.38 -10.80
CA LEU A 26 -4.43 17.36 -11.75
C LEU A 26 -4.47 18.82 -11.25
N ASP A 27 -5.46 19.16 -10.42
CA ASP A 27 -5.62 20.52 -9.88
C ASP A 27 -4.72 20.80 -8.67
N LEU A 28 -4.01 19.80 -8.15
CA LEU A 28 -3.15 19.98 -6.99
C LEU A 28 -1.84 20.66 -7.36
N ALA A 29 -1.39 21.55 -6.48
CA ALA A 29 -0.04 22.06 -6.51
C ALA A 29 0.98 20.99 -6.04
N ALA A 30 2.26 21.18 -6.37
CA ALA A 30 3.31 20.22 -6.04
C ALA A 30 3.40 19.86 -4.54
N HIS A 31 3.19 20.84 -3.66
CA HIS A 31 3.22 20.61 -2.21
C HIS A 31 1.97 19.87 -1.69
N GLU A 32 0.81 20.06 -2.34
CA GLU A 32 -0.42 19.33 -2.05
C GLU A 32 -0.31 17.87 -2.53
N HIS A 33 0.28 17.63 -3.70
CA HIS A 33 0.62 16.29 -4.17
C HIS A 33 1.51 15.54 -3.19
N ARG A 34 2.57 16.21 -2.67
CA ARG A 34 3.45 15.63 -1.63
C ARG A 34 2.64 15.25 -0.40
N ALA A 35 1.84 16.17 0.14
CA ALA A 35 1.03 15.94 1.33
C ALA A 35 0.06 14.77 1.14
N LEU A 36 -0.68 14.74 0.04
CA LEU A 36 -1.61 13.65 -0.29
C LEU A 36 -0.87 12.32 -0.39
N ARG A 37 0.27 12.27 -1.10
CA ARG A 37 1.02 11.03 -1.31
C ARG A 37 1.53 10.43 0.00
N LEU A 38 2.07 11.25 0.90
CA LEU A 38 2.51 10.78 2.22
C LEU A 38 1.34 10.23 3.05
N LEU A 39 0.18 10.89 2.99
CA LEU A 39 -1.02 10.44 3.69
C LEU A 39 -1.59 9.14 3.12
N LEU A 40 -1.58 8.96 1.79
CA LEU A 40 -1.98 7.72 1.13
C LEU A 40 -1.05 6.55 1.51
N LEU A 41 0.26 6.79 1.56
CA LEU A 41 1.25 5.80 1.96
C LEU A 41 1.11 5.41 3.45
N ASP A 42 0.95 6.38 4.36
CA ASP A 42 0.69 6.04 5.78
C ASP A 42 -0.64 5.29 5.93
N THR A 43 -1.65 5.66 5.13
CA THR A 43 -2.94 4.96 5.09
C THR A 43 -2.78 3.51 4.64
N TRP A 44 -1.98 3.26 3.60
CA TRP A 44 -1.69 1.90 3.13
C TRP A 44 -1.02 1.04 4.20
N VAL A 45 0.00 1.60 4.87
CA VAL A 45 0.83 0.84 5.82
C VAL A 45 0.18 0.67 7.20
N ARG A 46 -0.53 1.70 7.69
CA ARG A 46 -1.03 1.77 9.08
C ARG A 46 -2.56 1.90 9.17
N GLY A 47 -3.26 2.01 8.05
CA GLY A 47 -4.68 2.35 8.02
C GLY A 47 -4.94 3.85 8.19
N PRO A 48 -6.22 4.27 8.29
CA PRO A 48 -6.62 5.67 8.25
C PRO A 48 -5.85 6.57 9.22
N VAL A 49 -5.32 7.69 8.70
CA VAL A 49 -4.57 8.66 9.50
C VAL A 49 -5.52 9.46 10.40
N GLY A 50 -5.33 9.36 11.71
CA GLY A 50 -6.10 10.15 12.69
C GLY A 50 -5.87 11.66 12.57
N ASN A 51 -6.90 12.47 12.84
CA ASN A 51 -6.89 13.92 12.63
C ASN A 51 -5.68 14.64 13.24
N VAL A 52 -5.24 14.23 14.43
CA VAL A 52 -4.11 14.84 15.15
C VAL A 52 -2.74 14.57 14.50
N ARG A 53 -2.65 13.55 13.64
CA ARG A 53 -1.42 13.13 12.95
C ARG A 53 -1.31 13.68 11.53
N LEU A 54 -2.39 14.25 10.97
CA LEU A 54 -2.46 14.63 9.55
C LEU A 54 -1.33 15.57 9.13
N SER A 55 -1.11 16.66 9.86
CA SER A 55 -0.04 17.62 9.52
C SER A 55 1.35 17.00 9.61
N ALA A 56 1.60 16.22 10.67
CA ALA A 56 2.88 15.57 10.90
C ALA A 56 3.20 14.53 9.81
N VAL A 57 2.23 13.68 9.44
CA VAL A 57 2.38 12.69 8.38
C VAL A 57 2.55 13.36 7.01
N ALA A 58 1.81 14.45 6.75
CA ALA A 58 1.99 15.25 5.54
C ALA A 58 3.35 15.98 5.49
N GLY A 59 4.11 15.97 6.58
CA GLY A 59 5.39 16.68 6.70
C GLY A 59 5.20 18.18 6.56
N LEU A 60 4.18 18.72 7.25
CA LEU A 60 3.78 20.13 7.28
C LEU A 60 3.62 20.61 8.73
N THR A 61 3.83 21.90 8.95
CA THR A 61 3.38 22.59 10.16
C THR A 61 1.84 22.61 10.24
N LYS A 62 1.29 22.99 11.40
CA LYS A 62 -0.17 23.05 11.58
C LYS A 62 -0.79 24.14 10.71
N GLU A 63 -0.06 25.23 10.53
CA GLU A 63 -0.44 26.41 9.77
C GLU A 63 -0.46 26.07 8.26
N GLU A 64 0.62 25.48 7.74
CA GLU A 64 0.67 24.99 6.35
C GLU A 64 -0.41 23.95 6.07
N TRP A 65 -0.67 23.07 7.05
CA TRP A 65 -1.76 22.09 6.92
C TRP A 65 -3.12 22.77 6.75
N GLN A 66 -3.41 23.89 7.41
CA GLN A 66 -4.70 24.58 7.19
C GLN A 66 -4.86 25.08 5.76
N ALA A 67 -3.77 25.49 5.09
CA ALA A 67 -3.80 25.93 3.70
C ALA A 67 -4.03 24.77 2.72
N VAL A 68 -3.39 23.61 2.97
CA VAL A 68 -3.42 22.43 2.08
C VAL A 68 -4.66 21.54 2.30
N LYS A 69 -5.18 21.52 3.52
CA LYS A 69 -6.28 20.64 3.95
C LYS A 69 -7.53 20.69 3.05
N PRO A 70 -8.02 21.85 2.59
CA PRO A 70 -9.22 21.91 1.76
C PRO A 70 -9.10 21.10 0.45
N SER A 71 -7.93 21.12 -0.19
CA SER A 71 -7.68 20.40 -1.44
C SER A 71 -7.39 18.91 -1.21
N VAL A 72 -6.62 18.58 -0.16
CA VAL A 72 -6.10 17.22 0.07
C VAL A 72 -7.06 16.30 0.82
N LEU A 73 -7.75 16.81 1.84
CA LEU A 73 -8.54 15.95 2.74
C LEU A 73 -9.74 15.26 2.06
N PRO A 74 -10.47 15.89 1.12
CA PRO A 74 -11.53 15.21 0.38
C PRO A 74 -11.01 14.02 -0.45
N LEU A 75 -9.87 14.21 -1.12
CA LEU A 75 -9.23 13.17 -1.94
C LEU A 75 -8.77 11.99 -1.09
N LEU A 76 -8.12 12.27 0.06
CA LEU A 76 -7.73 11.22 1.01
C LEU A 76 -8.94 10.40 1.49
N ARG A 77 -10.04 11.07 1.86
CA ARG A 77 -11.27 10.41 2.33
C ARG A 77 -11.91 9.54 1.26
N ASN A 78 -11.86 9.96 0.00
CA ASN A 78 -12.34 9.16 -1.13
C ASN A 78 -11.47 7.90 -1.34
N MET A 79 -10.16 8.03 -1.18
CA MET A 79 -9.23 6.91 -1.41
C MET A 79 -9.17 5.90 -0.26
N GLN A 80 -9.40 6.31 0.98
CA GLN A 80 -9.36 5.43 2.17
C GLN A 80 -10.17 4.13 2.03
N PRO A 81 -11.45 4.14 1.63
CA PRO A 81 -12.22 2.90 1.44
C PRO A 81 -11.65 2.04 0.31
N ARG A 82 -11.18 2.65 -0.79
CA ARG A 82 -10.58 1.92 -1.93
C ARG A 82 -9.28 1.20 -1.54
N ILE A 83 -8.46 1.84 -0.70
CA ILE A 83 -7.27 1.23 -0.12
C ILE A 83 -7.66 0.04 0.76
N ALA A 84 -8.64 0.22 1.65
CA ALA A 84 -9.10 -0.85 2.53
C ALA A 84 -9.64 -2.07 1.75
N GLU A 85 -10.40 -1.82 0.68
CA GLU A 85 -10.90 -2.87 -0.21
C GLU A 85 -9.77 -3.56 -0.98
N SER A 86 -8.81 -2.79 -1.51
CA SER A 86 -7.65 -3.34 -2.22
C SER A 86 -6.82 -4.24 -1.31
N LEU A 87 -6.53 -3.79 -0.09
CA LEU A 87 -5.83 -4.59 0.92
C LEU A 87 -6.61 -5.85 1.29
N LYS A 88 -7.94 -5.75 1.42
CA LYS A 88 -8.79 -6.93 1.67
C LYS A 88 -8.70 -7.94 0.54
N HIS A 89 -8.73 -7.48 -0.71
CA HIS A 89 -8.64 -8.32 -1.89
C HIS A 89 -7.25 -8.99 -2.00
N ILE A 90 -6.16 -8.21 -1.87
CA ILE A 90 -4.80 -8.75 -1.95
C ILE A 90 -4.57 -9.83 -0.88
N ARG A 91 -5.04 -9.59 0.35
CA ARG A 91 -4.95 -10.57 1.45
C ARG A 91 -5.75 -11.85 1.23
N THR A 92 -6.68 -11.91 0.27
CA THR A 92 -7.34 -13.18 -0.07
C THR A 92 -6.39 -14.18 -0.72
N PHE A 93 -5.22 -13.73 -1.18
CA PHE A 93 -4.21 -14.54 -1.83
C PHE A 93 -3.04 -14.90 -0.89
N ASP A 94 -3.08 -14.48 0.37
CA ASP A 94 -2.04 -14.80 1.36
C ASP A 94 -1.91 -16.33 1.49
N ALA A 95 -0.67 -16.82 1.45
CA ALA A 95 -0.32 -18.25 1.48
C ALA A 95 -0.95 -19.11 0.35
N MET A 96 -1.45 -18.49 -0.73
CA MET A 96 -2.00 -19.20 -1.89
C MET A 96 -1.07 -19.12 -3.09
N ARG A 97 -1.01 -20.21 -3.87
CA ARG A 97 -0.42 -20.16 -5.22
C ARG A 97 -1.40 -19.45 -6.15
N LEU A 98 -0.97 -18.31 -6.71
CA LEU A 98 -1.77 -17.56 -7.66
C LEU A 98 -1.90 -18.31 -9.01
N PRO A 99 -3.11 -18.38 -9.59
CA PRO A 99 -3.28 -18.87 -10.96
C PRO A 99 -2.70 -17.85 -11.96
N SER A 100 -2.41 -18.30 -13.19
CA SER A 100 -1.66 -17.51 -14.18
C SER A 100 -2.29 -16.16 -14.54
N GLU A 101 -3.61 -16.11 -14.55
CA GLU A 101 -4.41 -14.91 -14.78
C GLU A 101 -4.19 -13.83 -13.71
N ASP A 102 -3.86 -14.25 -12.48
CA ASP A 102 -3.67 -13.37 -11.33
C ASP A 102 -2.19 -13.10 -11.03
N TRP A 103 -1.27 -13.52 -11.90
CA TRP A 103 0.16 -13.24 -11.75
C TRP A 103 0.51 -11.74 -11.85
N HIS A 104 -0.44 -10.87 -12.19
CA HIS A 104 -0.23 -9.42 -12.13
C HIS A 104 -0.40 -8.84 -10.71
N ILE A 105 -1.05 -9.59 -9.81
CA ILE A 105 -1.21 -9.27 -8.37
C ILE A 105 0.14 -9.51 -7.64
N VAL A 106 1.09 -10.13 -8.34
CA VAL A 106 2.42 -10.55 -7.90
C VAL A 106 3.43 -9.41 -8.02
N ARG A 107 3.56 -8.62 -6.94
CA ARG A 107 4.88 -8.15 -6.45
C ARG A 107 4.99 -8.12 -4.92
N SER A 108 3.89 -8.15 -4.15
CA SER A 108 3.93 -8.23 -2.67
C SER A 108 4.05 -9.65 -2.11
N ILE A 109 3.38 -10.64 -2.71
CA ILE A 109 3.27 -12.01 -2.17
C ILE A 109 4.57 -12.83 -2.36
N VAL A 110 5.44 -12.43 -3.30
CA VAL A 110 6.67 -13.17 -3.69
C VAL A 110 7.75 -13.20 -2.60
N LEU A 111 7.65 -12.37 -1.57
CA LEU A 111 8.69 -12.27 -0.54
C LEU A 111 8.50 -13.24 0.63
N GLU A 112 7.38 -13.96 0.71
CA GLU A 112 7.16 -14.95 1.76
C GLU A 112 7.77 -16.29 1.38
N ARG A 113 9.03 -16.48 1.78
CA ARG A 113 9.70 -17.77 1.77
C ARG A 113 9.39 -18.49 3.08
N ASP A 114 8.56 -19.53 3.02
CA ASP A 114 8.45 -20.56 4.06
C ASP A 114 9.72 -21.43 4.11
N GLY A 115 10.85 -20.80 4.42
CA GLY A 115 12.14 -21.40 4.79
C GLY A 115 12.85 -22.35 3.82
N HIS A 116 12.17 -23.09 2.93
CA HIS A 116 12.75 -24.31 2.34
C HIS A 116 12.36 -24.60 0.87
N ALA A 117 11.31 -23.99 0.29
CA ALA A 117 11.01 -24.09 -1.15
C ALA A 117 10.19 -22.89 -1.65
N CYS A 118 10.37 -22.50 -2.92
CA CYS A 118 9.53 -21.52 -3.60
C CYS A 118 8.12 -22.11 -3.82
N THR A 119 7.08 -21.50 -3.26
CA THR A 119 5.67 -21.93 -3.40
C THR A 119 5.18 -21.94 -4.85
N TYR A 120 5.87 -21.21 -5.74
CA TYR A 120 5.50 -21.06 -7.15
C TYR A 120 6.05 -22.19 -8.04
N CYS A 121 7.35 -22.50 -7.97
CA CYS A 121 7.96 -23.51 -8.83
C CYS A 121 8.51 -24.74 -8.09
N GLY A 122 8.47 -24.76 -6.75
CA GLY A 122 9.02 -25.83 -5.91
C GLY A 122 10.55 -25.82 -5.79
N SER A 123 11.22 -24.79 -6.34
CA SER A 123 12.68 -24.67 -6.29
C SER A 123 13.17 -24.44 -4.86
N ASP A 124 14.21 -25.17 -4.46
CA ASP A 124 14.94 -25.00 -3.19
C ASP A 124 16.12 -24.01 -3.32
N LYS A 125 16.34 -23.46 -4.53
CA LYS A 125 17.46 -22.56 -4.82
C LYS A 125 17.35 -21.25 -4.04
N ARG A 126 18.51 -20.78 -3.55
CA ARG A 126 18.62 -19.55 -2.78
C ARG A 126 18.77 -18.35 -3.74
N LEU A 127 17.70 -17.55 -3.86
CA LEU A 127 17.68 -16.21 -4.47
C LEU A 127 18.15 -16.12 -5.93
N GLU A 128 17.26 -16.48 -6.85
CA GLU A 128 17.27 -15.93 -8.21
C GLU A 128 15.89 -15.30 -8.44
N GLY A 129 15.79 -14.08 -8.97
CA GLY A 129 14.50 -13.38 -9.13
C GLY A 129 13.52 -14.09 -10.08
N ASP A 130 14.00 -15.08 -10.84
CA ASP A 130 13.25 -15.83 -11.83
C ASP A 130 13.42 -17.35 -11.58
N HIS A 131 12.47 -17.96 -10.88
CA HIS A 131 12.29 -19.42 -10.86
C HIS A 131 10.81 -19.80 -10.76
#